data_AF-L0G6B2-F1
#
_entry.id   AF-L0G6B2-F1
#
_cell.length_a   1.000
_cell.length_b   1.000
_cell.length_c   1.000
_cell.angle_alpha   90.00
_cell.angle_beta   90.00
_cell.angle_gamma   90.00
#
_symmetry.space_group_name_H-M   'P 1'
#
loop_
_entity.id
_entity.type
_entity.pdbx_description
1 polymer ?
#
loop_
_entity_poly.entity_id
_entity_poly.type
_entity_poly.pdbx_seq_one_letter_code
_entity_poly.pdbx_strand_id
1 'polypeptide(L)'
;MMKYVINALCLLGAGYLSYRYPLFVFLLVALMFAVLLYLVVAGIFLLIKKRFAWQRLSTPFAILAMALTGVVMGLLKPLPDPVIRSDNAGKELRYAHGTDQGDRMNLKFFLPPFREQMKDRDRMRVEQVKALVDKGLATRPRDKFHAAFVLHHNPMKDSSMYELAHSLADQAAAAPTMAGEYQVQWLARATYDRWMLSIGRPQKYGTQGGVSFSIE
;
A
#
# COMPACT_ATOMS: atom_id res chain seq x y z
N MET A 1 12.90 -1.39 38.98
CA MET A 1 13.10 -0.09 38.30
C MET A 1 13.63 -0.28 36.87
N MET A 2 14.77 -0.95 36.66
CA MET A 2 15.40 -1.13 35.34
C MET A 2 14.49 -1.76 34.26
N LYS A 3 13.70 -2.81 34.59
CA LYS A 3 12.73 -3.42 33.66
C LYS A 3 11.71 -2.42 33.10
N TYR A 4 11.21 -1.51 33.93
CA TYR A 4 10.22 -0.52 33.51
C TYR A 4 10.85 0.56 32.62
N VAL A 5 12.09 0.96 32.88
CA VAL A 5 12.86 1.88 32.04
C VAL A 5 13.09 1.28 30.65
N ILE A 6 13.51 0.01 30.57
CA ILE A 6 13.70 -0.69 29.30
C ILE A 6 12.38 -0.75 28.52
N ASN A 7 11.28 -1.13 29.16
CA ASN A 7 9.96 -1.17 28.51
C ASN A 7 9.53 0.20 27.98
N ALA A 8 9.79 1.28 28.74
CA ALA A 8 9.47 2.64 28.30
C ALA A 8 10.29 3.05 27.07
N LEU A 9 11.59 2.75 27.04
CA LEU A 9 12.45 3.01 25.88
C LEU A 9 12.01 2.21 24.65
N CYS A 10 11.66 0.93 24.82
CA CYS A 10 11.13 0.10 23.74
C CYS A 10 9.81 0.65 23.19
N LEU A 11 8.92 1.11 24.06
CA LEU A 11 7.64 1.71 23.67
C LEU A 11 7.85 3.00 22.86
N LEU A 12 8.72 3.90 23.32
CA LEU A 12 9.06 5.12 22.60
C LEU A 12 9.71 4.82 21.25
N GLY A 13 10.64 3.86 21.22
CA GLY A 13 11.29 3.41 19.99
C GLY A 13 10.30 2.84 18.98
N ALA A 14 9.38 1.97 19.42
CA ALA A 14 8.33 1.42 18.57
C ALA A 14 7.42 2.51 18.01
N GLY A 15 7.00 3.48 18.85
CA GLY A 15 6.22 4.63 18.41
C GLY A 15 6.93 5.48 17.37
N TYR A 16 8.21 5.80 17.60
CA TYR A 16 9.03 6.57 16.66
C TYR A 16 9.21 5.85 15.31
N LEU A 17 9.55 4.56 15.34
CA LEU A 17 9.71 3.76 14.13
C LEU A 17 8.40 3.64 13.35
N SER A 18 7.26 3.40 14.03
CA SER A 18 5.94 3.40 13.41
C SER A 18 5.59 4.72 12.75
N TYR A 19 5.93 5.83 13.40
CA TYR A 19 5.70 7.16 12.86
C TYR A 19 6.59 7.43 11.63
N ARG A 20 7.83 6.96 11.63
CA ARG A 20 8.76 7.22 10.52
C ARG A 20 8.52 6.30 9.32
N TYR A 21 8.24 5.02 9.55
CA TYR A 21 8.23 3.97 8.53
C TYR A 21 6.88 3.23 8.49
N PRO A 22 6.01 3.46 7.49
CA PRO A 22 4.69 2.82 7.40
C PRO A 22 4.75 1.28 7.42
N LEU A 23 5.77 0.69 6.77
CA LEU A 23 5.96 -0.77 6.74
C LEU A 23 6.22 -1.38 8.12
N PHE A 24 6.77 -0.61 9.05
CA PHE A 24 7.04 -1.09 10.41
C PHE A 24 5.74 -1.48 11.14
N VAL A 25 4.63 -0.80 10.84
CA VAL A 25 3.32 -1.13 11.41
C VAL A 25 2.89 -2.56 11.06
N PHE A 26 3.19 -3.05 9.85
CA PHE A 26 2.89 -4.43 9.46
C PHE A 26 3.72 -5.44 10.25
N LEU A 27 4.99 -5.12 10.54
CA LEU A 27 5.84 -5.97 11.40
C LEU A 27 5.27 -6.05 12.82
N LEU A 28 4.75 -4.94 13.36
CA LEU A 28 4.09 -4.94 14.67
C LEU A 28 2.82 -5.78 14.68
N VAL A 29 1.99 -5.70 13.63
CA VAL A 29 0.80 -6.55 13.50
C VAL A 29 1.18 -8.03 13.42
N ALA A 30 2.20 -8.38 12.64
CA ALA A 30 2.71 -9.76 12.55
C ALA A 30 3.24 -10.25 13.90
N LEU A 31 3.97 -9.40 14.63
CA LEU A 31 4.45 -9.69 15.98
C LEU A 31 3.28 -9.93 16.95
N MET A 32 2.24 -9.10 16.91
CA MET A 32 1.05 -9.29 17.73
C MET A 32 0.40 -10.64 17.46
N PHE A 33 0.23 -11.01 16.20
CA PHE A 33 -0.33 -12.31 15.81
C PHE A 33 0.53 -13.47 16.34
N ALA A 34 1.86 -13.40 16.19
CA ALA A 34 2.79 -14.41 16.68
C ALA A 34 2.73 -14.57 18.22
N VAL A 35 2.65 -13.45 18.96
CA VAL A 35 2.54 -13.47 20.42
C VAL A 35 1.19 -14.04 20.87
N LEU A 36 0.09 -13.70 20.19
CA LEU A 36 -1.22 -14.29 20.48
C LEU A 36 -1.24 -15.80 20.22
N LEU A 37 -0.65 -16.25 19.11
CA LEU A 37 -0.53 -17.69 18.81
C LEU A 37 0.30 -18.41 19.89
N TYR A 38 1.43 -17.82 20.30
CA TYR A 38 2.23 -18.34 21.40
C TYR A 38 1.43 -18.45 22.70
N LEU A 39 0.65 -17.42 23.05
CA LEU A 39 -0.19 -17.42 24.25
C LEU A 39 -1.22 -18.53 24.23
N VAL A 40 -1.85 -18.80 23.08
CA VAL A 40 -2.81 -19.91 22.92
C VAL A 40 -2.12 -21.26 23.12
N VAL A 41 -1.03 -21.52 22.39
CA VAL A 41 -0.31 -22.81 22.44
C VAL A 41 0.28 -23.07 23.83
N ALA A 42 0.98 -22.08 24.40
CA ALA A 42 1.57 -22.17 25.72
C ALA A 42 0.49 -22.28 26.80
N GLY A 43 -0.61 -21.54 26.68
CA GLY A 43 -1.75 -21.62 27.58
C GLY A 43 -2.34 -23.04 27.63
N ILE A 44 -2.65 -23.62 26.47
CA ILE A 44 -3.15 -25.01 26.35
C ILE A 44 -2.16 -25.99 27.00
N PHE A 45 -0.88 -25.91 26.65
CA PHE A 45 0.14 -26.81 27.20
C PHE A 45 0.26 -26.71 28.73
N LEU A 46 0.24 -25.49 29.27
CA LEU A 46 0.35 -25.24 30.71
C LEU A 46 -0.91 -25.69 31.47
N LEU A 47 -2.09 -25.58 30.86
CA LEU A 47 -3.34 -26.12 31.40
C LEU A 47 -3.31 -27.64 31.45
N ILE A 48 -2.91 -28.31 30.36
CA ILE A 48 -2.75 -29.78 30.31
C ILE A 48 -1.78 -30.26 31.39
N LYS A 49 -0.66 -29.57 31.57
CA LYS A 49 0.34 -29.92 32.58
C LYS A 49 -0.04 -29.49 34.00
N LYS A 50 -1.19 -28.82 34.22
CA LYS A 50 -1.61 -28.21 35.50
C LYS A 50 -0.53 -27.31 36.12
N ARG A 51 0.31 -26.68 35.29
CA ARG A 51 1.43 -25.79 35.69
C ARG A 51 1.15 -24.33 35.32
N PHE A 52 -0.12 -23.97 35.26
CA PHE A 52 -0.53 -22.64 34.87
C PHE A 52 -0.11 -21.63 35.94
N ALA A 53 0.56 -20.55 35.52
CA ALA A 53 1.01 -19.48 36.39
C ALA A 53 0.86 -18.14 35.67
N TRP A 54 0.00 -17.27 36.22
CA TRP A 54 -0.32 -15.95 35.67
C TRP A 54 0.91 -15.08 35.43
N GLN A 55 1.94 -15.20 36.27
CA GLN A 55 3.19 -14.46 36.15
C GLN A 55 3.90 -14.68 34.80
N ARG A 56 3.73 -15.87 34.18
CA ARG A 56 4.33 -16.22 32.89
C ARG A 56 3.69 -15.47 31.70
N LEU A 57 2.51 -14.89 31.91
CA LEU A 57 1.81 -14.13 30.88
C LEU A 57 2.20 -12.64 30.87
N SER A 58 2.89 -12.16 31.91
CA SER A 58 3.23 -10.73 32.04
C SER A 58 4.09 -10.19 30.89
N THR A 59 5.10 -10.95 30.45
CA THR A 59 5.98 -10.57 29.34
C THR A 59 5.25 -10.51 27.99
N PRO A 60 4.52 -11.55 27.55
CA PRO A 60 3.79 -11.48 26.27
C PRO A 60 2.73 -10.37 26.27
N PHE A 61 2.03 -10.12 27.39
CA PHE A 61 1.12 -8.98 27.47
C PHE A 61 1.83 -7.63 27.36
N ALA A 62 3.03 -7.48 27.95
CA ALA A 62 3.83 -6.26 27.77
C ALA A 62 4.25 -6.05 26.31
N ILE A 63 4.65 -7.11 25.60
CA ILE A 63 4.97 -7.05 24.16
C ILE A 63 3.75 -6.64 23.33
N LEU A 64 2.59 -7.24 23.62
CA LEU A 64 1.32 -6.87 22.95
C LEU A 64 0.98 -5.40 23.18
N ALA A 65 1.13 -4.89 24.40
CA ALA A 65 0.86 -3.49 24.71
C ALA A 65 1.79 -2.54 23.94
N MET A 66 3.09 -2.86 23.84
CA MET A 66 4.05 -2.07 23.07
C MET A 66 3.73 -2.09 21.57
N ALA A 67 3.45 -3.26 21.02
CA ALA A 67 3.11 -3.41 19.61
C ALA A 67 1.81 -2.67 19.27
N LEU A 68 0.77 -2.81 20.11
CA LEU A 68 -0.49 -2.08 19.97
C LEU A 68 -0.27 -0.56 20.00
N THR A 69 0.56 -0.07 20.93
CA THR A 69 0.89 1.34 21.01
C THR A 69 1.56 1.83 19.71
N GLY A 70 2.52 1.07 19.19
CA GLY A 70 3.16 1.38 17.92
C GLY A 70 2.21 1.37 16.73
N VAL A 71 1.24 0.44 16.69
CA VAL A 71 0.19 0.42 15.66
C VAL A 71 -0.70 1.66 15.76
N VAL A 72 -1.16 2.01 16.96
CA VAL A 72 -1.97 3.22 17.19
C VAL A 72 -1.21 4.47 16.75
N MET A 73 0.06 4.62 17.14
CA MET A 73 0.89 5.76 16.71
C MET A 73 1.05 5.83 15.18
N GLY A 74 1.23 4.69 14.51
CA GLY A 74 1.26 4.61 13.05
C GLY A 74 -0.06 5.05 12.40
N LEU A 75 -1.20 4.67 13.00
CA LEU A 75 -2.53 5.08 12.54
C LEU A 75 -2.84 6.55 12.85
N LEU A 76 -2.26 7.15 13.88
CA LEU A 76 -2.44 8.57 14.18
C LEU A 76 -1.64 9.48 13.24
N LYS A 77 -0.59 8.96 12.59
CA LYS A 77 0.21 9.73 11.64
C LYS A 77 -0.67 10.30 10.50
N PRO A 78 -0.67 11.62 10.27
CA PRO A 78 -1.39 12.20 9.15
C PRO A 78 -0.79 11.72 7.82
N LEU A 79 -1.66 11.49 6.84
CA LEU A 79 -1.21 11.20 5.48
C LEU A 79 -0.79 12.52 4.82
N PRO A 80 0.28 12.52 3.99
CA PRO A 80 0.62 13.70 3.21
C PRO A 80 -0.50 14.02 2.22
N ASP A 81 -0.59 15.27 1.77
CA ASP A 81 -1.52 15.64 0.71
C ASP A 81 -1.36 14.70 -0.51
N PRO A 82 -2.46 14.29 -1.16
CA PRO A 82 -2.37 13.32 -2.24
C PRO A 82 -1.71 13.91 -3.49
N VAL A 83 -1.77 15.24 -3.65
CA VAL A 83 -1.31 15.98 -4.83
C VAL A 83 -0.60 17.27 -4.41
N ILE A 84 0.25 17.80 -5.28
CA ILE A 84 0.87 19.13 -5.15
C ILE A 84 0.72 19.88 -6.46
N ARG A 85 0.75 21.21 -6.43
CA ARG A 85 0.90 22.04 -7.63
C ARG A 85 2.34 22.54 -7.74
N SER A 86 2.92 22.48 -8.94
CA SER A 86 4.27 22.95 -9.24
C SER A 86 4.29 23.55 -10.65
N ASP A 87 5.33 24.31 -10.94
CA ASP A 87 5.76 24.70 -12.29
C ASP A 87 6.24 23.52 -13.17
N ASN A 88 6.39 22.32 -12.61
CA ASN A 88 6.95 21.16 -13.28
C ASN A 88 5.98 19.96 -13.21
N ALA A 89 5.37 19.62 -14.34
CA ALA A 89 4.42 18.51 -14.44
C ALA A 89 5.03 17.15 -14.04
N GLY A 90 6.29 16.87 -14.39
CA GLY A 90 6.96 15.64 -13.98
C GLY A 90 7.16 15.53 -12.46
N LYS A 91 7.28 16.66 -11.76
CA LYS A 91 7.28 16.69 -10.29
C LYS A 91 5.90 16.39 -9.71
N GLU A 92 4.83 16.93 -10.28
CA GLU A 92 3.45 16.60 -9.89
C GLU A 92 3.13 15.12 -10.11
N LEU A 93 3.44 14.59 -11.30
CA LEU A 93 3.23 13.18 -11.67
C LEU A 93 3.99 12.24 -10.73
N ARG A 94 5.29 12.51 -10.49
CA ARG A 94 6.10 11.73 -9.55
C ARG A 94 5.54 11.79 -8.13
N TYR A 95 5.06 12.95 -7.68
CA TYR A 95 4.50 13.12 -6.35
C TYR A 95 3.20 12.32 -6.21
N ALA A 96 2.26 12.46 -7.16
CA ALA A 96 1.01 11.72 -7.17
C ALA A 96 1.24 10.19 -7.21
N HIS A 97 2.21 9.71 -8.00
CA HIS A 97 2.63 8.32 -7.96
C HIS A 97 3.21 7.91 -6.59
N GLY A 98 4.06 8.75 -5.99
CA GLY A 98 4.68 8.46 -4.70
C GLY A 98 3.66 8.34 -3.57
N THR A 99 2.66 9.23 -3.55
CA THR A 99 1.57 9.19 -2.55
C THR A 99 0.58 8.07 -2.83
N ASP A 100 0.32 7.72 -4.10
CA ASP A 100 -0.46 6.53 -4.49
C ASP A 100 0.12 5.23 -3.94
N GLN A 101 1.43 5.02 -4.12
CA GLN A 101 2.13 3.85 -3.62
C GLN A 101 2.30 3.92 -2.10
N GLY A 102 2.54 5.11 -1.55
CA GLY A 102 2.65 5.35 -0.11
C GLY A 102 1.38 5.00 0.65
N ASP A 103 0.21 5.33 0.09
CA ASP A 103 -1.09 4.94 0.65
C ASP A 103 -1.22 3.41 0.66
N ARG A 104 -0.90 2.73 -0.44
CA ARG A 104 -0.97 1.25 -0.57
C ARG A 104 0.01 0.50 0.34
N MET A 105 1.09 1.16 0.76
CA MET A 105 2.04 0.66 1.76
C MET A 105 1.69 1.09 3.19
N ASN A 106 0.51 1.66 3.42
CA ASN A 106 0.04 2.11 4.73
C ASN A 106 -1.07 1.20 5.24
N LEU A 107 -1.05 0.83 6.52
CA LEU A 107 -2.09 0.01 7.13
C LEU A 107 -3.49 0.63 6.97
N LYS A 108 -3.60 1.98 7.00
CA LYS A 108 -4.86 2.70 6.79
C LYS A 108 -5.58 2.26 5.51
N PHE A 109 -4.84 1.93 4.45
CA PHE A 109 -5.43 1.56 3.17
C PHE A 109 -6.30 0.31 3.24
N PHE A 110 -6.00 -0.61 4.15
CA PHE A 110 -6.70 -1.89 4.31
C PHE A 110 -7.81 -1.84 5.36
N LEU A 111 -7.95 -0.74 6.08
CA LEU A 111 -8.87 -0.62 7.20
C LEU A 111 -10.21 0.02 6.77
N PRO A 112 -11.37 -0.61 7.04
CA PRO A 112 -12.68 -0.09 6.64
C PRO A 112 -12.96 1.38 7.01
N PRO A 113 -12.58 1.88 8.20
CA PRO A 113 -12.82 3.28 8.58
C PRO A 113 -12.15 4.32 7.67
N PHE A 114 -11.07 3.95 6.95
CA PHE A 114 -10.33 4.87 6.08
C PHE A 114 -10.67 4.69 4.60
N ARG A 115 -11.60 3.79 4.26
CA ARG A 115 -11.90 3.43 2.86
C ARG A 115 -12.33 4.62 2.01
N GLU A 116 -13.23 5.46 2.52
CA GLU A 116 -13.68 6.66 1.79
C GLU A 116 -12.55 7.69 1.66
N GLN A 117 -11.74 7.89 2.70
CA GLN A 117 -10.54 8.73 2.61
C GLN A 117 -9.59 8.24 1.52
N MET A 118 -9.37 6.93 1.36
CA MET A 118 -8.49 6.40 0.32
C MET A 118 -9.08 6.63 -1.08
N LYS A 119 -10.39 6.42 -1.25
CA LYS A 119 -11.08 6.67 -2.52
C LYS A 119 -11.02 8.15 -2.93
N ASP A 120 -11.21 9.06 -1.99
CA ASP A 120 -11.10 10.50 -2.25
C ASP A 120 -9.68 10.90 -2.65
N ARG A 121 -8.66 10.30 -2.02
CA ARG A 121 -7.24 10.50 -2.37
C ARG A 121 -6.91 9.96 -3.76
N ASP A 122 -7.39 8.77 -4.11
CA ASP A 122 -7.26 8.22 -5.45
C ASP A 122 -7.94 9.14 -6.48
N ARG A 123 -9.15 9.65 -6.19
CA ARG A 123 -9.89 10.59 -7.07
C ARG A 123 -9.09 11.86 -7.35
N MET A 124 -8.59 12.52 -6.30
CA MET A 124 -7.78 13.75 -6.43
C MET A 124 -6.53 13.54 -7.31
N ARG A 125 -5.84 12.41 -7.14
CA ARG A 125 -4.67 12.07 -7.96
C ARG A 125 -5.05 11.81 -9.41
N VAL A 126 -6.11 11.06 -9.66
CA VAL A 126 -6.60 10.77 -11.02
C VAL A 126 -6.98 12.05 -11.75
N GLU A 127 -7.72 12.96 -11.09
CA GLU A 127 -8.12 14.24 -11.68
C GLU A 127 -6.91 15.09 -12.08
N GLN A 128 -5.92 15.25 -11.18
CA GLN A 128 -4.70 15.99 -11.50
C GLN A 128 -3.91 15.33 -12.64
N VAL A 129 -3.65 14.02 -12.53
CA VAL A 129 -2.86 13.29 -13.53
C VAL A 129 -3.53 13.34 -14.90
N LYS A 130 -4.84 13.14 -14.96
CA LYS A 130 -5.60 13.22 -16.21
C LYS A 130 -5.48 14.62 -16.82
N ALA A 131 -5.63 15.69 -16.03
CA ALA A 131 -5.49 17.05 -16.53
C ALA A 131 -4.08 17.35 -17.10
N LEU A 132 -3.03 16.79 -16.50
CA LEU A 132 -1.65 16.92 -17.01
C LEU A 132 -1.45 16.13 -18.30
N VAL A 133 -2.02 14.92 -18.39
CA VAL A 133 -1.97 14.08 -19.59
C VAL A 133 -2.74 14.72 -20.75
N ASP A 134 -3.96 15.21 -20.51
CA ASP A 134 -4.79 15.88 -21.51
C ASP A 134 -4.10 17.13 -22.11
N LYS A 135 -3.27 17.81 -21.31
CA LYS A 135 -2.45 18.95 -21.75
C LYS A 135 -1.15 18.55 -22.46
N GLY A 136 -0.88 17.26 -22.64
CA GLY A 136 0.34 16.75 -23.25
C GLY A 136 1.61 16.93 -22.39
N LEU A 137 1.46 17.14 -21.07
CA LEU A 137 2.59 17.45 -20.18
C LEU A 137 3.34 16.21 -19.68
N ALA A 138 2.78 15.00 -19.84
CA ALA A 138 3.44 13.73 -19.55
C ALA A 138 4.39 13.32 -20.70
N THR A 139 5.46 14.09 -20.90
CA THR A 139 6.32 13.99 -22.09
C THR A 139 7.38 12.91 -21.97
N ARG A 140 8.02 12.77 -20.79
CA ARG A 140 9.11 11.80 -20.59
C ARG A 140 8.55 10.39 -20.37
N PRO A 141 9.29 9.33 -20.76
CA PRO A 141 8.90 7.95 -20.44
C PRO A 141 8.57 7.73 -18.96
N ARG A 142 9.36 8.32 -18.06
CA ARG A 142 9.14 8.25 -16.60
C ARG A 142 7.85 8.94 -16.17
N ASP A 143 7.50 10.05 -16.80
CA ASP A 143 6.26 10.79 -16.51
C ASP A 143 5.04 9.97 -16.92
N LYS A 144 5.11 9.32 -18.09
CA LYS A 144 4.08 8.40 -18.59
C LYS A 144 3.92 7.19 -17.66
N PHE A 145 5.02 6.62 -17.17
CA PHE A 145 4.99 5.54 -16.16
C PHE A 145 4.26 6.00 -14.88
N HIS A 146 4.60 7.16 -14.33
CA HIS A 146 3.94 7.69 -13.14
C HIS A 146 2.45 7.96 -13.37
N ALA A 147 2.10 8.56 -14.51
CA ALA A 147 0.72 8.81 -14.89
C ALA A 147 -0.08 7.51 -15.03
N ALA A 148 0.47 6.54 -15.75
CA ALA A 148 -0.15 5.24 -15.97
C ALA A 148 -0.44 4.51 -14.66
N PHE A 149 0.48 4.53 -13.69
CA PHE A 149 0.28 3.87 -12.41
C PHE A 149 -0.90 4.45 -11.63
N VAL A 150 -1.03 5.78 -11.62
CA VAL A 150 -2.14 6.46 -10.94
C VAL A 150 -3.47 6.17 -11.66
N LEU A 151 -3.50 6.25 -12.99
CA LEU A 151 -4.71 5.99 -13.78
C LEU A 151 -5.15 4.52 -13.73
N HIS A 152 -4.19 3.59 -13.65
CA HIS A 152 -4.43 2.16 -13.40
C HIS A 152 -5.24 1.91 -12.13
N HIS A 153 -5.14 2.81 -11.15
CA HIS A 153 -5.81 2.76 -9.87
C HIS A 153 -7.09 3.59 -9.79
N ASN A 154 -7.65 4.04 -10.91
CA ASN A 154 -8.82 4.91 -10.85
C ASN A 154 -9.99 4.27 -10.06
N PRO A 155 -10.59 5.00 -9.11
CA PRO A 155 -11.62 4.44 -8.23
C PRO A 155 -13.00 4.38 -8.91
N MET A 156 -13.19 5.09 -10.02
CA MET A 156 -14.43 5.13 -10.79
C MET A 156 -14.67 3.87 -11.65
N LYS A 157 -13.63 3.04 -11.83
CA LYS A 157 -13.65 1.88 -12.74
C LYS A 157 -14.02 2.24 -14.18
N ASP A 158 -13.54 3.39 -14.63
CA ASP A 158 -13.74 3.87 -15.99
C ASP A 158 -12.80 3.13 -16.95
N SER A 159 -13.37 2.38 -17.89
CA SER A 159 -12.62 1.60 -18.88
C SER A 159 -11.73 2.47 -19.78
N SER A 160 -12.16 3.71 -20.08
CA SER A 160 -11.35 4.64 -20.88
C SER A 160 -10.09 5.11 -20.13
N MET A 161 -10.16 5.19 -18.80
CA MET A 161 -8.99 5.49 -17.97
C MET A 161 -8.03 4.29 -17.91
N TYR A 162 -8.53 3.05 -17.92
CA TYR A 162 -7.67 1.87 -18.01
C TYR A 162 -6.99 1.74 -19.36
N GLU A 163 -7.69 2.06 -20.45
CA GLU A 163 -7.10 2.15 -21.80
C GLU A 163 -6.00 3.21 -21.86
N LEU A 164 -6.27 4.43 -21.36
CA LEU A 164 -5.28 5.50 -21.29
C LEU A 164 -4.06 5.10 -20.44
N ALA A 165 -4.30 4.47 -19.28
CA ALA A 165 -3.23 3.94 -18.44
C ALA A 165 -2.36 2.93 -19.19
N HIS A 166 -2.98 2.03 -19.98
CA HIS A 166 -2.26 1.07 -20.79
C HIS A 166 -1.43 1.74 -21.89
N SER A 167 -2.03 2.67 -22.65
CA SER A 167 -1.30 3.42 -23.69
C SER A 167 -0.05 4.12 -23.15
N LEU A 168 -0.16 4.77 -21.99
CA LEU A 168 0.97 5.45 -21.34
C LEU A 168 2.02 4.47 -20.83
N ALA A 169 1.59 3.36 -20.21
CA ALA A 169 2.49 2.33 -19.71
C ALA A 169 3.25 1.64 -20.84
N ASP A 170 2.59 1.35 -21.97
CA ASP A 170 3.19 0.72 -23.14
C ASP A 170 4.24 1.65 -23.78
N GLN A 171 3.91 2.93 -23.94
CA GLN A 171 4.88 3.94 -24.41
C GLN A 171 6.09 4.07 -23.47
N ALA A 172 5.88 3.99 -22.15
CA ALA A 172 6.98 4.02 -21.19
C ALA A 172 7.84 2.74 -21.30
N ALA A 173 7.21 1.57 -21.44
CA ALA A 173 7.89 0.28 -21.54
C ALA A 173 8.68 0.11 -22.86
N ALA A 174 8.19 0.70 -23.95
CA ALA A 174 8.85 0.70 -25.25
C ALA A 174 10.05 1.67 -25.32
N ALA A 175 10.17 2.61 -24.39
CA ALA A 175 11.29 3.56 -24.39
C ALA A 175 12.61 2.85 -24.06
N PRO A 176 13.68 3.01 -24.87
CA PRO A 176 14.96 2.34 -24.63
C PRO A 176 15.54 2.61 -23.23
N THR A 177 15.33 3.81 -22.70
CA THR A 177 15.79 4.22 -21.36
C THR A 177 15.11 3.48 -20.20
N MET A 178 14.00 2.78 -20.45
CA MET A 178 13.21 2.07 -19.44
C MET A 178 13.02 0.58 -19.76
N ALA A 179 13.56 0.08 -20.86
CA ALA A 179 13.38 -1.30 -21.33
C ALA A 179 13.84 -2.36 -20.29
N GLY A 180 14.90 -2.05 -19.52
CA GLY A 180 15.43 -2.95 -18.49
C GLY A 180 14.68 -2.90 -17.14
N GLU A 181 13.71 -2.00 -16.98
CA GLU A 181 13.04 -1.81 -15.69
C GLU A 181 11.84 -2.74 -15.54
N TYR A 182 11.98 -3.79 -14.72
CA TYR A 182 10.94 -4.79 -14.49
C TYR A 182 9.57 -4.19 -14.16
N GLN A 183 9.52 -3.19 -13.27
CA GLN A 183 8.25 -2.59 -12.84
C GLN A 183 7.53 -1.87 -13.99
N VAL A 184 8.27 -1.30 -14.94
CA VAL A 184 7.71 -0.64 -16.12
C VAL A 184 7.10 -1.66 -17.07
N GLN A 185 7.85 -2.74 -17.33
CA GLN A 185 7.38 -3.85 -18.16
C GLN A 185 6.16 -4.56 -17.56
N TRP A 186 6.17 -4.72 -16.23
CA TRP A 186 5.03 -5.27 -15.49
C TRP A 186 3.81 -4.34 -15.58
N LEU A 187 3.98 -3.03 -15.43
CA LEU A 187 2.86 -2.08 -15.46
C LEU A 187 2.14 -2.08 -16.82
N ALA A 188 2.88 -2.20 -17.94
CA ALA A 188 2.29 -2.30 -19.27
C ALA A 188 1.36 -3.53 -19.40
N ARG A 189 1.77 -4.68 -18.84
CA ARG A 189 0.96 -5.90 -18.79
C ARG A 189 -0.22 -5.76 -17.81
N ALA A 190 0.02 -5.18 -16.64
CA ALA A 190 -0.98 -4.99 -15.60
C ALA A 190 -2.13 -4.07 -16.05
N THR A 191 -1.79 -2.97 -16.70
CA THR A 191 -2.76 -2.03 -17.27
C THR A 191 -3.54 -2.65 -18.42
N TYR A 192 -2.90 -3.43 -19.29
CA TYR A 192 -3.58 -4.16 -20.36
C TYR A 192 -4.64 -5.12 -19.81
N ASP A 193 -4.27 -6.00 -18.87
CA ASP A 193 -5.20 -6.97 -18.31
C ASP A 193 -6.35 -6.28 -17.57
N ARG A 194 -6.08 -5.20 -16.82
CA ARG A 194 -7.14 -4.42 -16.16
C ARG A 194 -8.09 -3.78 -17.15
N TRP A 195 -7.58 -3.25 -18.27
CA TRP A 195 -8.42 -2.73 -19.35
C TRP A 195 -9.28 -3.83 -19.97
N MET A 196 -8.69 -4.98 -20.34
CA MET A 196 -9.44 -6.11 -20.91
C MET A 196 -10.56 -6.57 -19.98
N LEU A 197 -10.26 -6.78 -18.69
CA LEU A 197 -11.27 -7.19 -17.72
C LEU A 197 -12.39 -6.14 -17.56
N SER A 198 -12.05 -4.85 -17.61
CA SER A 198 -13.05 -3.77 -17.51
C SER A 198 -14.05 -3.73 -18.66
N ILE A 199 -13.71 -4.33 -19.81
CA ILE A 199 -14.58 -4.44 -21.00
C ILE A 199 -15.08 -5.87 -21.23
N GLY A 200 -15.00 -6.74 -20.20
CA GLY A 200 -15.50 -8.11 -20.26
C GLY A 200 -14.66 -9.08 -21.08
N ARG A 201 -13.41 -8.72 -21.40
CA ARG A 201 -12.46 -9.59 -22.12
C ARG A 201 -11.54 -10.34 -21.13
N PRO A 202 -11.06 -11.54 -21.50
CA PRO A 202 -10.10 -12.25 -20.67
C PRO A 202 -8.77 -11.49 -20.59
N GLN A 203 -8.08 -11.63 -19.47
CA GLN A 203 -6.73 -11.15 -19.30
C GLN A 203 -5.74 -12.01 -20.11
N LYS A 204 -4.68 -11.39 -20.63
CA LYS A 204 -3.65 -12.04 -21.45
C LYS A 204 -2.44 -12.46 -20.62
N TYR A 205 -2.08 -11.68 -19.62
CA TYR A 205 -0.86 -11.88 -18.84
C TYR A 205 -1.10 -12.40 -17.41
N GLY A 206 -2.37 -12.54 -16.99
CA GLY A 206 -2.75 -13.07 -15.68
C GLY A 206 -2.34 -12.18 -14.51
N THR A 207 -2.21 -10.87 -14.73
CA THR A 207 -1.67 -9.93 -13.73
C THR A 207 -2.73 -9.39 -12.76
N GLN A 208 -4.01 -9.60 -13.05
CA GLN A 208 -5.11 -9.22 -12.17
C GLN A 208 -5.62 -10.48 -11.46
N GLY A 209 -5.73 -10.44 -10.13
CA GLY A 209 -6.11 -11.59 -9.29
C GLY A 209 -7.57 -12.06 -9.40
N GLY A 210 -8.18 -11.98 -10.59
CA GLY A 210 -9.54 -12.41 -10.88
C GLY A 210 -9.60 -13.60 -11.84
N VAL A 211 -10.66 -14.41 -11.71
CA VAL A 211 -10.96 -15.52 -12.62
C VAL A 211 -11.51 -14.94 -13.92
N SER A 212 -10.88 -15.24 -15.07
CA SER A 212 -11.45 -14.93 -16.39
C SER A 212 -12.37 -16.05 -16.82
N PHE A 213 -13.63 -15.73 -17.15
CA PHE A 213 -14.54 -16.69 -17.77
C PHE A 213 -14.45 -16.54 -19.29
N SER A 214 -14.02 -17.60 -19.98
CA SER A 214 -14.26 -17.76 -21.40
C SER A 214 -15.60 -18.48 -21.56
N ILE A 215 -16.57 -17.84 -22.18
CA ILE A 215 -17.74 -18.54 -22.71
C ILE A 215 -17.33 -18.95 -24.13
N GLU A 216 -17.04 -20.24 -24.30
CA GLU A 216 -16.93 -20.88 -25.62
C GLU A 216 -18.32 -20.99 -26.28
#